data_AF-A0AAQ0V3R8-F1
#
_entry.id   AF-A0AAQ0V3R8-F1
#
_cell.length_a   1.000
_cell.length_b   1.000
_cell.length_c   1.000
_cell.angle_alpha   90.00
_cell.angle_beta   90.00
_cell.angle_gamma   90.00
#
_symmetry.space_group_name_H-M   'P 1'
#
loop_
_entity.id
_entity.type
_entity.pdbx_description
1 polymer ?
#
loop_
_entity_poly.entity_id
_entity_poly.type
_entity_poly.pdbx_seq_one_letter_code
_entity_poly.pdbx_strand_id
1 'polypeptide(L)'
;MALELYNVSHAKRQARNAEKTRLTLRWLREELCSTAELVARRLGIAAVQPVYRFLDSLVAKGLLVRTKYPVDGRQVSVWGLTPHGVAFSFDEDEPLADVIPFQPS
;
A
#
# COMPACT_ATOMS: atom_id res chain seq x y z
N MET A 1 -30.16 9.92 15.14
CA MET A 1 -30.54 9.27 13.87
C MET A 1 -29.67 9.64 12.66
N ALA A 2 -29.74 10.83 12.05
CA ALA A 2 -28.96 11.11 10.81
C ALA A 2 -27.44 11.21 11.03
N LEU A 3 -27.01 11.84 12.13
CA LEU A 3 -25.61 11.95 12.54
C LEU A 3 -24.98 10.58 12.86
N GLU A 4 -25.72 9.68 13.49
CA GLU A 4 -25.25 8.33 13.83
C GLU A 4 -25.01 7.47 12.58
N LEU A 5 -25.93 7.52 11.61
CA LEU A 5 -25.78 6.82 10.33
C LEU A 5 -24.59 7.37 9.51
N TYR A 6 -24.39 8.68 9.51
CA TYR A 6 -23.25 9.33 8.87
C TYR A 6 -21.92 8.86 9.50
N ASN A 7 -21.85 8.83 10.83
CA ASN A 7 -20.65 8.44 11.56
C ASN A 7 -20.31 6.96 11.34
N VAL A 8 -21.31 6.07 11.33
CA VAL A 8 -21.13 4.64 10.98
C VAL A 8 -20.60 4.48 9.56
N SER A 9 -21.08 5.28 8.61
CA SER A 9 -20.58 5.27 7.22
C SER A 9 -19.14 5.78 7.09
N HIS A 10 -18.75 6.78 7.89
CA HIS A 10 -17.37 7.27 7.96
C HIS A 10 -16.44 6.21 8.57
N ALA A 11 -16.80 5.65 9.73
CA ALA A 11 -16.03 4.62 10.42
C ALA A 11 -15.84 3.37 9.54
N LYS A 12 -16.88 2.90 8.86
CA LYS A 12 -16.77 1.77 7.90
C LYS A 12 -15.81 2.08 6.75
N ARG A 13 -15.80 3.30 6.23
CA ARG A 13 -14.85 3.71 5.18
C ARG A 13 -13.42 3.73 5.69
N GLN A 14 -13.21 4.24 6.91
CA GLN A 14 -11.90 4.26 7.54
C GLN A 14 -11.37 2.84 7.81
N ALA A 15 -12.20 1.95 8.36
CA ALA A 15 -11.84 0.55 8.60
C ALA A 15 -11.46 -0.18 7.30
N ARG A 16 -12.25 -0.01 6.22
CA ARG A 16 -11.89 -0.59 4.92
C ARG A 16 -10.58 -0.05 4.36
N ASN A 17 -10.29 1.23 4.57
CA ASN A 17 -9.03 1.82 4.11
C ASN A 17 -7.83 1.37 4.95
N ALA A 18 -8.02 1.18 6.25
CA ALA A 18 -7.02 0.62 7.15
C ALA A 18 -6.70 -0.82 6.74
N GLU A 19 -7.72 -1.67 6.53
CA GLU A 19 -7.52 -3.05 6.10
C GLU A 19 -6.83 -3.15 4.74
N LYS A 20 -7.28 -2.33 3.77
CA LYS A 20 -6.61 -2.25 2.46
C LYS A 20 -5.14 -1.83 2.58
N THR A 21 -4.83 -0.90 3.49
CA THR A 21 -3.45 -0.48 3.77
C THR A 21 -2.65 -1.63 4.35
N ARG A 22 -3.16 -2.28 5.41
CA ARG A 22 -2.54 -3.44 6.07
C ARG A 22 -2.22 -4.56 5.08
N LEU A 23 -3.19 -4.98 4.27
CA LEU A 23 -3.01 -6.02 3.25
C LEU A 23 -1.95 -5.66 2.21
N THR A 24 -1.88 -4.38 1.82
CA THR A 24 -0.90 -3.92 0.83
C THR A 24 0.52 -3.90 1.42
N LEU A 25 0.70 -3.37 2.63
CA LEU A 25 2.02 -3.31 3.27
C LEU A 25 2.56 -4.70 3.59
N ARG A 26 1.72 -5.57 4.14
CA ARG A 26 2.08 -6.97 4.44
C ARG A 26 2.51 -7.72 3.18
N TRP A 27 1.81 -7.53 2.07
CA TRP A 27 2.17 -8.19 0.82
C TRP A 27 3.47 -7.62 0.23
N LEU A 28 3.67 -6.29 0.26
CA LEU A 28 4.92 -5.68 -0.21
C LEU A 28 6.13 -6.05 0.65
N ARG A 29 5.93 -6.43 1.92
CA ARG A 29 6.98 -7.00 2.76
C ARG A 29 7.52 -8.32 2.20
N GLU A 30 6.65 -9.16 1.64
CA GLU A 30 7.01 -10.45 1.05
C GLU A 30 7.58 -10.31 -0.36
N GLU A 31 7.08 -9.34 -1.14
CA GLU A 31 7.43 -9.14 -2.56
C GLU A 31 8.59 -8.15 -2.78
N LEU A 32 9.06 -7.46 -1.74
CA LEU A 32 10.00 -6.32 -1.76
C LEU A 32 9.47 -5.05 -2.46
N CYS A 33 8.95 -5.19 -3.68
CA CYS A 33 8.36 -4.11 -4.46
C CYS A 33 7.37 -4.61 -5.51
N SER A 34 6.44 -3.77 -5.97
CA SER A 34 5.47 -4.17 -6.98
C SER A 34 4.90 -3.00 -7.79
N THR A 35 4.11 -3.31 -8.83
CA THR A 35 3.41 -2.31 -9.66
C THR A 35 1.96 -2.12 -9.20
N ALA A 36 1.35 -1.01 -9.62
CA ALA A 36 -0.05 -0.72 -9.30
C ALA A 36 -1.02 -1.78 -9.86
N GLU A 37 -0.69 -2.39 -11.00
CA GLU A 37 -1.48 -3.44 -11.64
C GLU A 37 -1.51 -4.72 -10.81
N LEU A 38 -0.37 -5.13 -10.25
CA LEU A 38 -0.31 -6.31 -9.38
C LEU A 38 -1.01 -6.05 -8.04
N VAL A 39 -0.84 -4.86 -7.46
CA VAL A 39 -1.61 -4.43 -6.28
C VAL A 39 -3.12 -4.44 -6.58
N ALA A 40 -3.55 -3.96 -7.74
CA ALA A 40 -4.96 -3.94 -8.14
C ALA A 40 -5.55 -5.35 -8.21
N ARG A 41 -4.82 -6.30 -8.83
CA ARG A 41 -5.20 -7.72 -8.87
C ARG A 41 -5.29 -8.31 -7.48
N ARG A 42 -4.30 -8.04 -6.62
CA ARG A 42 -4.27 -8.55 -5.23
C ARG A 42 -5.47 -8.06 -4.40
N LEU A 43 -5.89 -6.81 -4.62
CA LEU A 43 -7.02 -6.20 -3.93
C LEU A 43 -8.39 -6.47 -4.60
N GLY A 44 -8.43 -7.17 -5.74
CA GLY A 44 -9.67 -7.40 -6.49
C GLY A 44 -10.27 -6.13 -7.09
N ILE A 45 -9.45 -5.12 -7.40
CA ILE A 45 -9.90 -3.83 -7.95
C ILE A 45 -9.71 -3.85 -9.47
N ALA A 46 -10.81 -3.76 -10.22
CA ALA A 46 -10.77 -3.85 -11.69
C ALA A 46 -10.04 -2.66 -12.36
N ALA A 47 -10.19 -1.46 -11.81
CA ALA A 47 -9.55 -0.26 -12.35
C ALA A 47 -8.23 0.04 -11.63
N VAL A 48 -7.16 0.29 -12.38
CA VAL A 48 -5.83 0.56 -11.81
C VAL A 48 -5.72 2.00 -11.29
N GLN A 49 -6.43 2.97 -11.88
CA GLN A 49 -6.31 4.39 -11.52
C GLN A 49 -6.63 4.71 -10.03
N PRO A 50 -7.66 4.12 -9.40
CA PRO A 50 -7.87 4.24 -7.95
C PRO A 50 -6.72 3.66 -7.11
N VAL A 51 -6.03 2.64 -7.62
CA VAL A 51 -4.89 2.00 -6.94
C VAL A 51 -3.67 2.89 -6.99
N TYR A 52 -3.38 3.54 -8.12
CA TYR A 52 -2.36 4.60 -8.20
C TYR A 52 -2.58 5.67 -7.13
N ARG A 53 -3.80 6.24 -7.05
CA ARG A 53 -4.13 7.27 -6.04
C ARG A 53 -3.96 6.75 -4.61
N PHE A 54 -4.32 5.49 -4.37
CA PHE A 54 -4.15 4.87 -3.07
C PHE A 54 -2.67 4.69 -2.71
N LEU A 55 -1.85 4.17 -3.63
CA LEU A 55 -0.41 4.00 -3.42
C LEU A 55 0.28 5.35 -3.23
N ASP A 56 -0.04 6.35 -4.04
CA ASP A 56 0.46 7.72 -3.88
C ASP A 56 0.07 8.32 -2.51
N SER A 57 -1.11 7.95 -1.96
CA SER A 57 -1.47 8.35 -0.59
C SER A 57 -0.62 7.67 0.50
N LEU A 58 -0.13 6.45 0.24
CA LEU A 58 0.80 5.77 1.15
C LEU A 58 2.23 6.32 1.01
N VAL A 59 2.62 6.77 -0.18
CA VAL A 59 3.85 7.54 -0.41
C VAL A 59 3.81 8.85 0.37
N ALA A 60 2.70 9.58 0.29
CA ALA A 60 2.53 10.83 1.04
C ALA A 60 2.59 10.64 2.57
N LYS A 61 2.26 9.44 3.06
CA LYS A 61 2.40 9.04 4.47
C LYS A 61 3.80 8.54 4.83
N GLY A 62 4.74 8.51 3.88
CA GLY A 62 6.09 7.99 4.09
C GLY A 62 6.17 6.47 4.24
N LEU A 63 5.09 5.73 3.96
CA LEU A 63 5.05 4.27 4.08
C LEU A 63 5.63 3.58 2.84
N LEU A 64 5.44 4.19 1.67
CA LEU A 64 5.98 3.69 0.40
C LEU A 64 6.92 4.71 -0.22
N VAL A 65 7.84 4.21 -1.04
CA VAL A 65 8.56 5.02 -2.02
C VAL A 65 8.14 4.57 -3.41
N ARG A 66 8.01 5.52 -4.34
CA ARG A 66 7.76 5.25 -5.75
C ARG A 66 9.02 5.55 -6.55
N THR A 67 9.41 4.62 -7.40
CA THR A 67 10.49 4.82 -8.37
C THR A 67 10.03 4.41 -9.77
N LYS A 68 10.74 4.87 -10.80
CA LYS A 68 10.49 4.51 -12.19
C LYS A 68 11.70 3.78 -12.75
N TYR A 69 11.45 2.63 -13.36
CA TYR A 69 12.48 1.87 -14.06
C TYR A 69 12.22 1.84 -15.56
N PRO A 70 13.25 2.01 -16.39
CA PRO A 70 13.15 1.74 -17.82
C PRO A 70 13.04 0.22 -18.05
N VAL A 71 11.94 -0.22 -18.65
CA VAL A 71 11.69 -1.61 -19.05
C VAL A 71 11.21 -1.57 -20.50
N ASP A 72 11.96 -2.19 -21.42
CA ASP A 72 11.64 -2.24 -22.85
C ASP A 72 11.29 -0.88 -23.46
N GLY A 73 12.06 0.16 -23.12
CA GLY A 73 11.87 1.53 -23.60
C GLY A 73 10.68 2.27 -22.97
N ARG A 74 10.01 1.68 -21.98
CA ARG A 74 8.90 2.29 -21.22
C ARG A 74 9.31 2.56 -19.78
N GLN A 75 8.72 3.57 -19.17
CA GLN A 75 8.92 3.86 -17.75
C GLN A 75 7.86 3.14 -16.92
N VAL A 76 8.25 2.14 -16.15
CA VAL A 76 7.37 1.38 -15.26
C VAL A 76 7.51 1.93 -13.85
N SER A 77 6.39 2.31 -13.24
CA SER A 77 6.38 2.73 -11.83
C SER A 77 6.31 1.52 -10.91
N VAL A 78 7.18 1.51 -9.90
CA VAL A 78 7.25 0.47 -8.88
C VAL A 78 7.17 1.13 -7.50
N TRP A 79 6.48 0.49 -6.58
CA TRP A 79 6.36 0.89 -5.18
C TRP A 79 6.97 -0.16 -4.28
N GLY A 80 7.74 0.27 -3.30
CA GLY A 80 8.29 -0.60 -2.26
C GLY A 80 8.21 0.06 -0.89
N LEU A 81 8.38 -0.73 0.17
CA LEU A 81 8.33 -0.25 1.55
C LEU A 81 9.54 0.64 1.86
N THR A 82 9.29 1.78 2.50
CA THR A 82 10.34 2.52 3.20
C THR A 82 10.68 1.81 4.52
N PRO A 83 11.75 2.21 5.26
CA PRO A 83 11.95 1.73 6.62
C PRO A 83 10.73 1.96 7.53
N HIS A 84 10.04 3.09 7.37
CA HIS A 84 8.80 3.38 8.09
C HIS A 84 7.66 2.47 7.65
N GLY A 85 7.53 2.18 6.35
CA GLY A 85 6.57 1.22 5.83
C GLY A 85 6.77 -0.20 6.34
N VAL A 86 8.02 -0.64 6.50
CA VAL A 86 8.36 -1.94 7.09
C VAL A 86 7.81 -2.03 8.52
N ALA A 87 8.03 -1.02 9.36
CA ALA A 87 7.50 -1.01 10.73
C ALA A 87 5.97 -1.12 10.80
N PHE A 88 5.25 -0.58 9.81
CA PHE A 88 3.78 -0.64 9.71
C PHE A 88 3.24 -1.84 8.92
N SER A 89 4.13 -2.68 8.39
CA SER A 89 3.74 -3.89 7.65
C SER A 89 3.42 -5.07 8.57
N PHE A 90 3.69 -4.91 9.87
CA PHE A 90 3.44 -5.94 10.86
C PHE A 90 2.07 -5.82 11.54
N ASP A 91 1.39 -6.95 11.76
CA ASP A 91 0.24 -7.03 12.67
C ASP A 91 0.70 -6.87 14.14
N GLU A 92 -0.16 -6.41 15.05
CA GLU A 92 0.24 -6.13 16.45
C GLU A 92 0.77 -7.37 17.20
N ASP A 93 0.26 -8.56 16.85
CA ASP A 93 0.57 -9.82 17.51
C ASP A 93 1.68 -10.64 16.82
N GLU A 94 2.29 -10.13 15.75
CA GLU A 94 3.36 -10.85 15.04
C GLU A 94 4.77 -10.34 15.41
N PRO A 95 5.76 -11.25 15.53
CA PRO A 95 7.12 -10.85 15.85
C PRO A 95 7.71 -10.02 14.72
N LEU A 96 8.40 -8.93 15.08
CA LEU A 96 9.17 -8.16 14.14
C LEU A 96 10.30 -9.03 13.57
N ALA A 97 10.37 -9.10 12.25
CA ALA A 97 11.44 -9.74 11.52
C ALA A 97 12.36 -8.68 10.91
N ASP A 98 13.63 -9.01 10.75
CA ASP A 98 14.58 -8.15 10.03
C ASP A 98 14.27 -8.20 8.54
N VAL A 99 13.58 -7.17 8.05
CA VAL A 99 13.16 -7.03 6.66
C VAL A 99 13.93 -5.89 6.04
N ILE A 100 14.62 -6.18 4.95
CA ILE A 100 15.31 -5.17 4.16
C ILE A 100 14.26 -4.31 3.45
N PRO A 101 14.20 -2.99 3.72
CA PRO A 101 13.29 -2.10 3.00
C PRO A 101 13.71 -1.98 1.53
N PHE A 102 12.78 -1.53 0.70
CA PHE A 102 13.11 -1.27 -0.69
C PHE A 102 14.08 -0.08 -0.80
N GLN A 103 15.25 -0.32 -1.37
CA GLN A 103 16.30 0.67 -1.58
C GLN A 103 16.42 0.99 -3.07
N PRO A 104 15.65 1.97 -3.58
CA PRO A 104 15.89 2.46 -4.94
C PRO A 104 17.28 3.13 -4.97
N SER A 105 18.11 2.70 -5.93
CA SER A 105 19.46 3.21 -6.18
C SER A 105 19.47 4.64 -6.73
#